data_AF-A0A7J6QSX0-F1
#
_entry.id   AF-A0A7J6QSX0-F1
#
_cell.length_a   1.000
_cell.length_b   1.000
_cell.length_c   1.000
_cell.angle_alpha   90.00
_cell.angle_beta   90.00
_cell.angle_gamma   90.00
#
_symmetry.space_group_name_H-M   'P 1'
#
loop_
_entity.id
_entity.type
_entity.pdbx_description
1 polymer ?
#
loop_
_entity_poly.entity_id
_entity_poly.type
_entity_poly.pdbx_seq_one_letter_code
_entity_poly.pdbx_strand_id
1 'polypeptide(L)'
;MAMMGSAQTAVLAYPAERGIFLREYASNMYSAVPYVVSKTLVELPLSFGDSLFLMIITYWLMDLQGSFMLWVLTLWLINLCASSLAQVLGSACNSAAQAIQVLPLLTVPQILFGGIFTPIENIPVWLRWLQYVCFLKYGVNITYLIEFGDDFDVINDQQNIDPDLLGLYLGVTFALLVVMRTEFTVWAAEDMLLVER
;
A
#
# COMPACT_ATOMS: atom_id res chain seq x y z
N MET A 1 1.33 -6.82 10.17
CA MET A 1 0.17 -7.74 10.06
C MET A 1 -1.01 -7.09 9.33
N ALA A 2 -1.38 -5.84 9.64
CA ALA A 2 -2.44 -5.09 8.96
C ALA A 2 -2.32 -5.09 7.42
N MET A 3 -1.10 -4.85 6.92
CA MET A 3 -0.80 -4.79 5.48
C MET A 3 -1.15 -6.07 4.70
N MET A 4 -0.90 -7.25 5.28
CA MET A 4 -1.22 -8.52 4.60
C MET A 4 -2.73 -8.82 4.65
N GLY A 5 -3.41 -8.42 5.71
CA GLY A 5 -4.85 -8.62 5.85
C GLY A 5 -5.65 -7.85 4.79
N SER A 6 -5.33 -6.58 4.57
CA SER A 6 -5.95 -5.75 3.53
C SER A 6 -5.58 -6.18 2.11
N ALA A 7 -4.32 -6.57 1.91
CA ALA A 7 -3.87 -7.10 0.62
C ALA A 7 -4.60 -8.41 0.24
N GLN A 8 -4.84 -9.30 1.22
CA GLN A 8 -5.49 -10.58 0.98
C GLN A 8 -6.96 -10.44 0.59
N THR A 9 -7.72 -9.54 1.22
CA THR A 9 -9.13 -9.30 0.86
C THR A 9 -9.24 -8.67 -0.52
N ALA A 10 -8.35 -7.74 -0.86
CA ALA A 10 -8.31 -7.10 -2.17
C ALA A 10 -7.97 -8.08 -3.31
N VAL A 11 -6.99 -8.98 -3.12
CA VAL A 11 -6.61 -10.01 -4.10
C VAL A 11 -7.76 -10.99 -4.37
N LEU A 12 -8.56 -11.33 -3.36
CA LEU A 12 -9.65 -12.30 -3.50
C LEU A 12 -10.91 -11.70 -4.11
N ALA A 13 -11.20 -10.43 -3.79
CA ALA A 13 -12.41 -9.77 -4.27
C ALA A 13 -12.40 -9.57 -5.79
N TYR A 14 -11.24 -9.28 -6.38
CA TYR A 14 -11.16 -8.93 -7.80
C TYR A 14 -11.51 -10.10 -8.75
N PRO A 15 -10.93 -11.31 -8.64
CA PRO A 15 -11.30 -12.44 -9.49
C PRO A 15 -12.75 -12.90 -9.29
N ALA A 16 -13.28 -12.76 -8.07
CA ALA A 16 -14.66 -13.13 -7.76
C ALA A 16 -15.67 -12.20 -8.46
N GLU A 17 -15.38 -10.90 -8.52
CA GLU A 17 -16.26 -9.91 -9.15
C GLU A 17 -16.08 -9.81 -10.67
N ARG A 18 -14.91 -10.21 -11.20
CA ARG A 18 -14.56 -10.13 -12.64
C ARG A 18 -15.62 -10.78 -13.54
N GLY A 19 -16.17 -11.94 -13.14
CA GLY A 19 -17.17 -12.66 -13.93
C GLY A 19 -18.49 -11.91 -14.08
N ILE A 20 -18.94 -11.22 -13.01
CA ILE A 20 -20.16 -10.40 -13.03
C ILE A 20 -19.91 -9.15 -13.88
N PHE A 21 -18.77 -8.51 -13.68
CA PHE A 21 -18.39 -7.31 -14.41
C PHE A 21 -18.35 -7.54 -15.93
N LEU A 22 -17.71 -8.61 -16.41
CA LEU A 22 -17.63 -8.90 -17.85
C LEU A 22 -19.02 -9.09 -18.48
N ARG A 23 -19.97 -9.68 -17.74
CA ARG A 23 -21.35 -9.88 -18.21
C ARG A 23 -22.12 -8.56 -18.32
N GLU A 24 -21.95 -7.67 -17.33
CA GLU A 24 -22.59 -6.35 -17.31
C GLU A 24 -21.98 -5.38 -18.33
N TYR A 25 -20.66 -5.49 -18.53
CA TYR A 25 -19.91 -4.73 -19.53
C TYR A 25 -20.31 -5.13 -20.96
N ALA A 26 -20.40 -6.44 -21.25
CA ALA A 26 -20.88 -6.95 -22.55
C ALA A 26 -22.33 -6.50 -22.88
N SER A 27 -23.11 -6.20 -21.85
CA SER A 27 -24.47 -5.67 -21.99
C SER A 27 -24.53 -4.14 -22.10
N ASN A 28 -23.37 -3.46 -22.17
CA ASN A 28 -23.23 -1.99 -22.19
C ASN A 28 -23.97 -1.27 -21.04
N MET A 29 -24.11 -1.91 -19.88
CA MET A 29 -24.85 -1.31 -18.75
C MET A 29 -24.02 -0.26 -18.00
N TYR A 30 -22.71 -0.49 -17.83
CA TYR A 30 -21.77 0.46 -17.21
C TYR A 30 -20.36 0.34 -17.80
N SER A 31 -19.61 1.44 -17.82
CA SER A 31 -18.20 1.48 -18.26
C SER A 31 -17.24 1.03 -17.14
N ALA A 32 -15.99 0.72 -17.48
CA ALA A 32 -14.95 0.30 -16.52
C ALA A 32 -14.63 1.38 -15.46
N VAL A 33 -14.65 2.65 -15.87
CA VAL A 33 -14.29 3.79 -15.00
C VAL A 33 -15.22 3.94 -13.78
N PRO A 34 -16.56 4.01 -13.92
CA PRO A 34 -17.45 4.13 -12.77
C PRO A 34 -17.40 2.93 -11.81
N TYR A 35 -17.08 1.73 -12.31
CA TYR A 35 -16.86 0.55 -11.46
C TYR A 35 -15.65 0.75 -10.54
N VAL A 36 -14.51 1.16 -11.08
CA VAL A 36 -13.29 1.35 -10.28
C VAL A 36 -13.42 2.52 -9.31
N VAL A 37 -14.09 3.61 -9.71
CA VAL A 37 -14.34 4.78 -8.84
C VAL A 37 -15.26 4.41 -7.67
N SER A 38 -16.37 3.72 -7.94
CA SER A 38 -17.30 3.32 -6.88
C SER A 38 -16.65 2.34 -5.90
N LYS A 39 -15.88 1.37 -6.38
CA LYS A 39 -15.13 0.44 -5.55
C LYS A 39 -14.09 1.16 -4.67
N THR A 40 -13.39 2.13 -5.24
CA THR A 40 -12.41 2.96 -4.49
C THR A 40 -13.08 3.79 -3.39
N LEU A 41 -14.22 4.39 -3.68
CA LEU A 41 -14.97 5.18 -2.70
C LEU A 41 -15.47 4.35 -1.52
N VAL A 42 -15.81 3.07 -1.73
CA VAL A 42 -16.24 2.16 -0.66
C VAL A 42 -15.04 1.67 0.16
N GLU A 43 -13.88 1.45 -0.47
CA GLU A 43 -12.68 0.94 0.21
C GLU A 43 -12.01 1.97 1.13
N LEU A 44 -12.03 3.26 0.77
CA LEU A 44 -11.44 4.35 1.55
C LEU A 44 -11.97 4.44 3.01
N PRO A 45 -13.30 4.51 3.26
CA PRO A 45 -13.82 4.59 4.63
C PRO A 45 -13.64 3.28 5.41
N LEU A 46 -13.73 2.12 4.75
CA LEU A 46 -13.53 0.82 5.39
C LEU A 46 -12.08 0.69 5.89
N SER A 47 -11.10 0.99 5.03
CA SER A 47 -9.68 0.96 5.39
C SER A 47 -9.32 1.97 6.49
N PHE A 48 -9.99 3.13 6.52
CA PHE A 48 -9.82 4.11 7.59
C PHE A 48 -10.36 3.58 8.92
N GLY A 49 -11.55 2.96 8.92
CA GLY A 49 -12.14 2.32 10.09
C GLY A 49 -11.26 1.22 10.68
N ASP A 50 -10.72 0.34 9.84
CA ASP A 50 -9.80 -0.72 10.26
C ASP A 50 -8.52 -0.15 10.88
N SER A 51 -7.93 0.87 10.24
CA SER A 51 -6.70 1.51 10.73
C SER A 51 -6.92 2.21 12.07
N LEU A 52 -8.06 2.88 12.24
CA LEU A 52 -8.44 3.56 13.47
C LEU A 52 -8.68 2.56 14.60
N PHE A 53 -9.43 1.48 14.34
CA PHE A 53 -9.72 0.46 15.34
C PHE A 53 -8.44 -0.22 15.86
N LEU A 54 -7.55 -0.59 14.94
CA LEU A 54 -6.26 -1.17 15.30
C LEU A 54 -5.43 -0.18 16.13
N MET A 55 -5.36 1.09 15.72
CA MET A 55 -4.55 2.07 16.43
C MET A 55 -5.05 2.40 17.82
N ILE A 56 -6.37 2.45 18.04
CA ILE A 56 -6.91 2.60 19.38
C ILE A 56 -6.32 1.49 20.27
N ILE A 57 -6.44 0.23 19.87
CA ILE A 57 -5.99 -0.90 20.70
C ILE A 57 -4.46 -0.83 20.93
N THR A 58 -3.67 -0.61 19.88
CA THR A 58 -2.20 -0.61 20.01
C THR A 58 -1.67 0.58 20.80
N TYR A 59 -2.28 1.75 20.65
CA TYR A 59 -1.87 2.97 21.35
C TYR A 59 -1.96 2.79 22.87
N TRP A 60 -3.08 2.27 23.37
CA TRP A 60 -3.27 2.00 24.79
C TRP A 60 -2.41 0.84 25.32
N LEU A 61 -2.05 -0.12 24.46
CA LEU A 61 -1.31 -1.31 24.87
C LEU A 61 0.21 -1.08 24.92
N MET A 62 0.74 -0.22 24.06
CA MET A 62 2.17 0.07 23.96
C MET A 62 2.60 1.41 24.57
N ASP A 63 1.64 2.23 25.03
CA ASP A 63 1.88 3.55 25.63
C ASP A 63 2.75 4.46 24.74
N LEU A 64 2.38 4.54 23.45
CA LEU A 64 3.10 5.34 22.46
C LEU A 64 3.00 6.84 22.78
N GLN A 65 4.11 7.56 22.65
CA GLN A 65 4.18 9.00 22.97
C GLN A 65 3.91 9.91 21.77
N GLY A 66 3.94 9.36 20.55
CA GLY A 66 3.70 10.10 19.32
C GLY A 66 2.25 10.56 19.12
N SER A 67 2.05 11.54 18.22
CA SER A 67 0.70 12.06 17.91
C SER A 67 -0.20 10.96 17.32
N PHE A 68 -1.29 10.64 18.03
CA PHE A 68 -2.27 9.63 17.62
C PHE A 68 -2.80 9.84 16.20
N MET A 69 -3.10 11.09 15.81
CA MET A 69 -3.65 11.41 14.49
C MET A 69 -2.66 11.10 13.36
N LEU A 70 -1.37 11.41 13.57
CA LEU A 70 -0.32 11.14 12.57
C LEU A 70 -0.06 9.64 12.44
N TRP A 71 -0.13 8.90 13.55
CA TRP A 71 -0.04 7.45 13.57
C TRP A 71 -1.16 6.78 12.77
N VAL A 72 -2.41 7.18 13.00
CA VAL A 72 -3.58 6.67 12.25
C VAL A 72 -3.45 7.00 10.77
N LEU A 73 -3.07 8.23 10.42
CA LEU A 73 -2.93 8.67 9.03
C LEU A 73 -1.83 7.89 8.29
N THR A 74 -0.68 7.66 8.94
CA THR A 74 0.44 6.91 8.36
C THR A 74 0.07 5.45 8.11
N LEU A 75 -0.58 4.80 9.07
CA LEU A 75 -1.05 3.42 8.91
C LEU A 75 -2.12 3.30 7.81
N TRP A 76 -3.04 4.26 7.74
CA TRP A 76 -4.05 4.29 6.70
C TRP A 76 -3.44 4.39 5.30
N LEU A 77 -2.44 5.26 5.11
CA LEU A 77 -1.71 5.39 3.83
C LEU A 77 -0.97 4.10 3.45
N ILE A 78 -0.28 3.45 4.40
CA ILE A 78 0.42 2.18 4.16
C ILE A 78 -0.58 1.09 3.76
N ASN A 79 -1.73 1.01 4.43
CA ASN A 79 -2.78 0.05 4.10
C ASN A 79 -3.33 0.28 2.68
N LEU A 80 -3.57 1.54 2.28
CA LEU A 80 -4.04 1.86 0.94
C LEU A 80 -3.01 1.53 -0.16
N CYS A 81 -1.73 1.78 0.09
CA CYS A 81 -0.66 1.37 -0.82
C CYS A 81 -0.62 -0.16 -1.00
N ALA A 82 -0.75 -0.91 0.09
CA ALA A 82 -0.75 -2.37 0.06
C ALA A 82 -1.96 -2.95 -0.65
N SER A 83 -3.16 -2.42 -0.39
CA SER A 83 -4.37 -2.79 -1.14
C SER A 83 -4.21 -2.52 -2.63
N SER A 84 -3.60 -1.40 -3.01
CA SER A 84 -3.38 -1.05 -4.42
C SER A 84 -2.42 -2.03 -5.10
N LEU A 85 -1.31 -2.38 -4.46
CA LEU A 85 -0.38 -3.42 -4.93
C LEU A 85 -1.09 -4.78 -5.11
N ALA A 86 -1.93 -5.14 -4.15
CA ALA A 86 -2.74 -6.36 -4.18
C ALA A 86 -3.75 -6.37 -5.34
N GLN A 87 -4.41 -5.24 -5.63
CA GLN A 87 -5.36 -5.13 -6.74
C GLN A 87 -4.66 -5.31 -8.08
N VAL A 88 -3.48 -4.68 -8.29
CA VAL A 88 -2.66 -4.88 -9.49
C VAL A 88 -2.31 -6.36 -9.69
N LEU A 89 -1.93 -7.05 -8.62
CA LEU A 89 -1.63 -8.48 -8.68
C LEU A 89 -2.85 -9.34 -8.93
N GLY A 90 -3.97 -9.01 -8.29
CA GLY A 90 -5.25 -9.66 -8.49
C GLY A 90 -5.74 -9.52 -9.93
N SER A 91 -5.44 -8.41 -10.61
CA SER A 91 -5.76 -8.21 -12.01
C SER A 91 -4.82 -8.92 -12.97
N ALA A 92 -3.52 -8.98 -12.66
CA ALA A 92 -2.53 -9.69 -13.48
C ALA A 92 -2.72 -11.23 -13.47
N CYS A 93 -3.40 -11.77 -12.46
CA CYS A 93 -3.61 -13.20 -12.30
C CYS A 93 -4.98 -13.65 -12.84
N ASN A 94 -4.99 -14.71 -13.66
CA ASN A 94 -6.24 -15.30 -14.16
C ASN A 94 -6.99 -16.17 -13.14
N SER A 95 -6.34 -16.55 -12.03
CA SER A 95 -6.94 -17.38 -10.98
C SER A 95 -6.62 -16.83 -9.60
N ALA A 96 -7.63 -16.76 -8.72
CA ALA A 96 -7.48 -16.32 -7.33
C ALA A 96 -6.45 -17.17 -6.56
N ALA A 97 -6.38 -18.47 -6.84
CA ALA A 97 -5.42 -19.37 -6.21
C ALA A 97 -3.96 -19.03 -6.57
N GLN A 98 -3.72 -18.59 -7.81
CA GLN A 98 -2.38 -18.16 -8.25
C GLN A 98 -2.02 -16.82 -7.61
N ALA A 99 -2.98 -15.88 -7.54
CA ALA A 99 -2.73 -14.56 -6.97
C ALA A 99 -2.32 -14.63 -5.48
N ILE A 100 -2.95 -15.50 -4.69
CA ILE A 100 -2.58 -15.72 -3.27
C ILE A 100 -1.16 -16.25 -3.12
N GLN A 101 -0.68 -17.08 -4.06
CA GLN A 101 0.67 -17.64 -4.02
C GLN A 101 1.73 -16.63 -4.43
N VAL A 102 1.40 -15.70 -5.34
CA VAL A 102 2.32 -14.65 -5.81
C VAL A 102 2.37 -13.47 -4.83
N LEU A 103 1.32 -13.22 -4.05
CA LEU A 103 1.24 -12.10 -3.12
C LEU A 103 2.40 -12.06 -2.08
N PRO A 104 2.77 -13.18 -1.40
CA PRO A 104 3.94 -13.22 -0.53
C PRO A 104 5.24 -12.94 -1.26
N LEU A 105 5.38 -13.40 -2.51
CA LEU A 105 6.59 -13.21 -3.31
C LEU A 105 6.91 -11.73 -3.53
N LEU A 106 5.88 -10.88 -3.61
CA LEU A 106 6.02 -9.43 -3.73
C LEU A 106 6.06 -8.70 -2.39
N THR A 107 5.39 -9.25 -1.37
CA THR A 107 5.37 -8.65 -0.03
C THR A 107 6.71 -8.82 0.69
N VAL A 108 7.37 -9.97 0.54
CA VAL A 108 8.63 -10.28 1.23
C VAL A 108 9.77 -9.31 0.87
N PRO A 109 10.03 -8.99 -0.41
CA PRO A 109 11.02 -7.97 -0.77
C PRO A 109 10.73 -6.61 -0.16
N GLN A 110 9.46 -6.21 -0.06
CA GLN A 110 9.12 -4.91 0.52
C GLN A 110 9.44 -4.82 2.02
N ILE A 111 9.32 -5.94 2.75
CA ILE A 111 9.72 -6.03 4.15
C ILE A 111 11.25 -5.98 4.27
N LEU A 112 11.98 -6.68 3.38
CA LEU A 112 13.44 -6.70 3.36
C LEU A 112 14.02 -5.29 3.14
N PHE A 113 13.46 -4.54 2.18
CA PHE A 113 13.86 -3.17 1.87
C PHE A 113 13.13 -2.11 2.71
N GLY A 114 12.31 -2.52 3.68
CA GLY A 114 11.51 -1.63 4.52
C GLY A 114 12.30 -0.84 5.57
N GLY A 115 13.63 -0.96 5.61
CA GLY A 115 14.52 -0.21 6.50
C GLY A 115 14.76 -0.84 7.87
N ILE A 116 13.93 -1.81 8.31
CA ILE A 116 14.08 -2.49 9.62
C ILE A 116 15.17 -3.57 9.58
N PHE A 117 15.26 -4.33 8.48
CA PHE A 117 16.11 -5.53 8.41
C PHE A 117 17.49 -5.31 7.79
N THR A 118 17.68 -4.24 7.01
CA THR A 118 18.96 -3.99 6.31
C THR A 118 19.24 -2.48 6.30
N PRO A 119 20.33 -2.02 6.95
CA PRO A 119 20.75 -0.62 6.87
C PRO A 119 21.13 -0.27 5.43
N ILE A 120 20.84 0.98 5.03
CA ILE A 120 20.99 1.49 3.65
C ILE A 120 22.43 1.35 3.13
N GLU A 121 23.41 1.37 4.04
CA GLU A 121 24.83 1.25 3.77
C GLU A 121 25.25 -0.13 3.25
N ASN A 122 24.53 -1.19 3.66
CA ASN A 122 24.84 -2.57 3.27
C ASN A 122 24.18 -2.99 1.94
N ILE A 123 23.41 -2.09 1.30
CA ILE A 123 22.73 -2.39 0.04
C ILE A 123 23.68 -2.06 -1.14
N PRO A 124 23.99 -3.04 -2.02
CA PRO A 124 24.86 -2.81 -3.16
C PRO A 124 24.25 -1.76 -4.11
N VAL A 125 25.12 -0.97 -4.75
CA VAL A 125 24.72 0.23 -5.54
C VAL A 125 23.68 -0.09 -6.62
N TRP A 126 23.72 -1.28 -7.22
CA TRP A 126 22.76 -1.70 -8.24
C TRP A 126 21.36 -2.05 -7.71
N LEU A 127 21.18 -2.36 -6.42
CA LEU A 127 19.86 -2.59 -5.79
C LEU A 127 19.31 -1.32 -5.12
N ARG A 128 20.10 -0.25 -5.06
CA ARG A 128 19.74 1.00 -4.38
C ARG A 128 18.53 1.70 -4.99
N TRP A 129 18.18 1.45 -6.25
CA TRP A 129 16.99 2.05 -6.86
C TRP A 129 15.69 1.43 -6.36
N LEU A 130 15.70 0.13 -6.03
CA LEU A 130 14.49 -0.62 -5.66
C LEU A 130 13.91 -0.14 -4.32
N GLN A 131 14.76 0.39 -3.45
CA GLN A 131 14.36 0.99 -2.18
C GLN A 131 13.39 2.18 -2.35
N TYR A 132 13.44 2.90 -3.49
CA TYR A 132 12.57 4.05 -3.74
C TYR A 132 11.18 3.64 -4.20
N VAL A 133 11.03 2.40 -4.68
CA VAL A 133 9.74 1.83 -5.12
C VAL A 133 8.97 1.25 -3.92
N CYS A 134 9.66 0.86 -2.86
CA CYS A 134 9.05 0.27 -1.67
C CYS A 134 8.40 1.34 -0.77
N PHE A 135 7.07 1.42 -0.80
CA PHE A 135 6.30 2.32 0.09
C PHE A 135 6.50 2.01 1.59
N LEU A 136 6.81 0.75 1.94
CA LEU A 136 7.05 0.33 3.33
C LEU A 136 8.22 1.08 3.97
N LYS A 137 9.29 1.37 3.21
CA LYS A 137 10.45 2.11 3.71
C LYS A 137 10.03 3.48 4.23
N TYR A 138 9.25 4.21 3.43
CA TYR A 138 8.79 5.54 3.80
C TYR A 138 7.82 5.50 4.98
N GLY A 139 6.92 4.51 5.02
CA GLY A 139 5.99 4.32 6.14
C GLY A 139 6.71 4.10 7.47
N VAL A 140 7.74 3.25 7.47
CA VAL A 140 8.56 2.97 8.66
C VAL A 140 9.32 4.21 9.12
N ASN A 141 9.93 4.97 8.20
CA ASN A 141 10.63 6.21 8.54
C ASN A 141 9.71 7.25 9.19
N ILE A 142 8.49 7.41 8.68
CA ILE A 142 7.49 8.32 9.26
C ILE A 142 7.10 7.87 10.67
N THR A 143 6.87 6.57 10.85
CA THR A 143 6.58 5.99 12.17
C THR A 143 7.70 6.24 13.18
N TYR A 144 8.97 6.07 12.78
CA TYR A 144 10.11 6.38 13.66
C TYR A 144 10.16 7.86 14.06
N LEU A 145 9.94 8.77 13.10
CA LEU A 145 9.92 10.21 13.36
C LEU A 145 8.80 10.62 14.33
N ILE A 146 7.62 10.00 14.21
CA ILE A 146 6.48 10.31 15.07
C ILE A 146 6.74 9.88 16.52
N GLU A 147 7.47 8.78 16.74
CA GLU A 147 7.69 8.23 18.07
C GLU A 147 8.92 8.79 18.78
N PHE A 148 10.03 9.02 18.05
CA PHE A 148 11.33 9.37 18.63
C PHE A 148 11.74 10.84 18.43
N GLY A 149 10.79 11.73 18.13
CA GLY A 149 11.03 13.09 17.64
C GLY A 149 12.02 13.99 18.40
N ASP A 150 12.32 13.72 19.68
CA ASP A 150 13.28 14.50 20.50
C ASP A 150 14.67 13.84 20.70
N ASP A 151 14.84 12.53 20.47
CA ASP A 151 16.11 11.79 20.69
C ASP A 151 16.70 11.25 19.37
N PHE A 152 16.41 11.97 18.29
CA PHE A 152 16.61 11.52 16.90
C PHE A 152 18.09 11.48 16.46
N ASP A 153 18.98 12.15 17.20
CA ASP A 153 20.42 12.27 16.87
C ASP A 153 21.17 10.93 16.94
N VAL A 154 20.71 9.96 17.76
CA VAL A 154 21.37 8.65 17.91
C VAL A 154 21.00 7.69 16.76
N ILE A 155 19.87 7.92 16.08
CA ILE A 155 19.36 7.06 14.98
C ILE A 155 19.67 7.68 13.59
N ASN A 156 19.83 9.00 13.50
CA ASN A 156 20.09 9.70 12.24
C ASN A 156 21.40 9.25 11.55
N ASP A 157 22.42 8.89 12.35
CA ASP A 157 23.73 8.43 11.86
C ASP A 157 23.68 7.10 11.09
N GLN A 158 22.60 6.32 11.21
CA GLN A 158 22.43 5.03 10.53
C GLN A 158 21.50 5.07 9.30
N GLN A 159 20.62 6.07 9.18
CA GLN A 159 19.61 6.13 8.11
C GLN A 159 19.51 7.45 7.34
N ASN A 160 20.27 8.49 7.72
CA ASN A 160 20.30 9.81 7.06
C ASN A 160 18.87 10.32 6.78
N ILE A 161 18.10 10.46 7.87
CA ILE A 161 16.69 10.85 7.83
C ILE A 161 16.61 12.29 8.29
N ASP A 162 16.43 13.21 7.34
CA ASP A 162 16.21 14.62 7.65
C ASP A 162 14.79 14.82 8.25
N PRO A 163 14.68 15.29 9.51
CA PRO A 163 13.38 15.46 10.19
C PRO A 163 12.49 16.55 9.55
N ASP A 164 13.10 17.49 8.83
CA ASP A 164 12.40 18.57 8.10
C ASP A 164 11.60 18.06 6.87
N LEU A 165 11.81 16.80 6.49
CA LEU A 165 11.31 16.19 5.26
C LEU A 165 10.04 15.33 5.47
N LEU A 166 9.45 15.33 6.67
CA LEU A 166 8.26 14.52 7.02
C LEU A 166 7.08 14.76 6.06
N GLY A 167 6.86 16.01 5.67
CA GLY A 167 5.84 16.38 4.69
C GLY A 167 6.14 15.85 3.27
N LEU A 168 7.41 15.74 2.89
CA LEU A 168 7.80 15.15 1.61
C LEU A 168 7.66 13.63 1.65
N TYR A 169 7.93 12.97 2.77
CA TYR A 169 7.72 11.52 2.89
C TYR A 169 6.24 11.16 2.84
N LEU A 170 5.38 11.92 3.52
CA LEU A 170 3.93 11.82 3.37
C LEU A 170 3.48 12.15 1.94
N GLY A 171 4.08 13.16 1.31
CA GLY A 171 3.81 13.53 -0.08
C GLY A 171 4.23 12.45 -1.08
N VAL A 172 5.38 11.82 -0.88
CA VAL A 172 5.92 10.75 -1.74
C VAL A 172 5.13 9.46 -1.56
N THR A 173 4.73 9.11 -0.33
CA THR A 173 3.84 7.95 -0.10
C THR A 173 2.45 8.18 -0.70
N PHE A 174 1.90 9.39 -0.57
CA PHE A 174 0.66 9.75 -1.22
C PHE A 174 0.79 9.77 -2.75
N ALA A 175 1.88 10.29 -3.30
CA ALA A 175 2.15 10.28 -4.73
C ALA A 175 2.33 8.85 -5.26
N LEU A 176 3.03 7.98 -4.55
CA LEU A 176 3.19 6.56 -4.89
C LEU A 176 1.85 5.81 -4.84
N LEU A 177 0.98 6.14 -3.87
CA LEU A 177 -0.39 5.63 -3.82
C LEU A 177 -1.14 6.06 -5.09
N VAL A 178 -1.16 7.35 -5.40
CA VAL A 178 -1.88 7.90 -6.56
C VAL A 178 -1.36 7.27 -7.85
N VAL A 179 -0.05 7.17 -8.04
CA VAL A 179 0.57 6.53 -9.21
C VAL A 179 0.17 5.06 -9.30
N MET A 180 0.36 4.26 -8.24
CA MET A 180 -0.03 2.84 -8.24
C MET A 180 -1.53 2.65 -8.53
N ARG A 181 -2.37 3.56 -8.04
CA ARG A 181 -3.82 3.51 -8.22
C ARG A 181 -4.24 3.93 -9.63
N THR A 182 -3.58 4.91 -10.25
CA THR A 182 -3.82 5.29 -11.63
C THR A 182 -3.35 4.21 -12.61
N GLU A 183 -2.18 3.62 -12.39
CA GLU A 183 -1.68 2.52 -13.23
C GLU A 183 -2.62 1.31 -13.18
N PHE A 184 -3.19 0.99 -12.02
CA PHE A 184 -4.23 -0.03 -11.92
C PHE A 184 -5.47 0.32 -12.76
N THR A 185 -5.95 1.56 -12.71
CA THR A 185 -7.13 1.97 -13.50
C THR A 185 -6.89 1.90 -15.00
N VAL A 186 -5.66 2.23 -15.44
CA VAL A 186 -5.26 2.18 -16.85
C VAL A 186 -5.10 0.73 -17.30
N TRP A 187 -4.39 -0.09 -16.53
CA TRP A 187 -4.18 -1.49 -16.86
C TRP A 187 -5.49 -2.30 -16.86
N ALA A 188 -6.35 -2.07 -15.87
CA ALA A 188 -7.68 -2.69 -15.84
C ALA A 188 -8.54 -2.24 -17.04
N ALA A 189 -8.43 -0.98 -17.48
CA ALA A 189 -9.13 -0.52 -18.67
C ALA A 189 -8.57 -1.14 -19.96
N GLU A 190 -7.25 -1.27 -20.08
CA GLU A 190 -6.58 -1.89 -21.24
C GLU A 190 -6.91 -3.38 -21.36
N ASP A 191 -6.84 -4.13 -20.26
CA ASP A 191 -7.11 -5.58 -20.25
C ASP A 191 -8.58 -5.88 -20.60
N MET A 192 -9.50 -4.97 -20.27
CA MET A 192 -10.90 -5.04 -20.68
C MET A 192 -11.11 -4.73 -22.18
N LEU A 193 -10.31 -3.82 -22.76
CA LEU A 193 -10.36 -3.49 -24.19
C LEU A 193 -9.72 -4.59 -25.06
N LEU A 194 -8.75 -5.34 -24.54
CA LEU A 194 -8.14 -6.45 -25.26
C LEU A 194 -9.05 -7.69 -25.38
N VAL A 195 -10.00 -7.88 -24.46
CA VAL A 195 -11.05 -8.92 -24.56
C VAL A 195 -12.03 -8.65 -25.71
N GLU A 196 -12.05 -7.42 -26.25
CA GLU A 196 -12.87 -7.01 -27.40
C GLU A 196 -12.30 -7.47 -28.76
N ARG A 197 -11.05 -7.95 -28.83
CA ARG A 197 -10.39 -8.45 -30.05
C ARG A 197 -10.24 -9.96 -30.08
#